data_AF-A0A2V5SSS3-F1
#
_entry.id   AF-A0A2V5SSS3-F1
#
_cell.length_a   1.000
_cell.length_b   1.000
_cell.length_c   1.000
_cell.angle_alpha   90.00
_cell.angle_beta   90.00
_cell.angle_gamma   90.00
#
_symmetry.space_group_name_H-M   'P 1'
#
loop_
_entity.id
_entity.type
_entity.pdbx_description
1 polymer ?
#
loop_
_entity_poly.entity_id
_entity_poly.type
_entity_poly.pdbx_seq_one_letter_code
_entity_poly.pdbx_strand_id
1 'polypeptide(L)'
;MKTLSITEARANLSAVLERAKNGEDIGILSGNKIVQLKPVDVVPWEKSYLYQEYGVAPEEWQRFRKRMETRRQRGKYVTFKGKFDPKHFK
;
A
#
# COMPACT_ATOMS: atom_id res chain seq x y z
N MET A 1 -0.06 11.25 -15.51
CA MET A 1 -0.34 11.85 -14.20
C MET A 1 -0.83 13.29 -14.33
N LYS A 2 -2.04 13.58 -13.83
CA LYS A 2 -2.60 14.94 -13.69
C LYS A 2 -2.50 15.38 -12.23
N THR A 3 -1.86 16.53 -11.98
CA THR A 3 -1.69 17.05 -10.62
C THR A 3 -2.69 18.15 -10.32
N LEU A 4 -3.34 18.08 -9.16
CA LEU A 4 -4.24 19.10 -8.62
C LEU A 4 -3.61 19.74 -7.39
N SER A 5 -3.84 21.03 -7.18
CA SER A 5 -3.55 21.65 -5.88
C SER A 5 -4.44 21.07 -4.78
N ILE A 6 -3.99 21.16 -3.52
CA ILE A 6 -4.82 20.79 -2.36
C ILE A 6 -6.19 21.48 -2.40
N THR A 7 -6.24 22.75 -2.81
CA THR A 7 -7.47 23.54 -2.83
C THR A 7 -8.47 23.01 -3.86
N GLU A 8 -8.01 22.71 -5.07
CA GLU A 8 -8.84 22.12 -6.13
C GLU A 8 -9.32 20.72 -5.77
N ALA A 9 -8.44 19.91 -5.19
CA ALA A 9 -8.76 18.57 -4.72
C ALA A 9 -9.81 18.62 -3.60
N ARG A 10 -9.69 19.56 -2.65
CA ARG A 10 -10.66 19.73 -1.55
C ARG A 10 -12.03 20.16 -2.05
N ALA A 11 -12.08 21.10 -3.00
CA ALA A 11 -13.34 21.61 -3.55
C ALA A 11 -14.11 20.54 -4.35
N ASN A 12 -13.40 19.60 -4.98
CA ASN A 12 -13.98 18.62 -5.89
C ASN A 12 -13.68 17.16 -5.51
N LEU A 13 -13.51 16.88 -4.22
CA LEU A 13 -12.94 15.61 -3.76
C LEU A 13 -13.70 14.39 -4.30
N SER A 14 -15.03 14.39 -4.24
CA SER A 14 -15.84 13.27 -4.74
C SER A 14 -15.57 12.97 -6.22
N ALA A 15 -15.60 13.99 -7.07
CA ALA A 15 -15.34 13.83 -8.50
C ALA A 15 -13.90 13.38 -8.78
N VAL A 16 -12.94 13.89 -8.00
CA VAL A 16 -11.53 13.49 -8.08
C VAL A 16 -11.36 12.00 -7.71
N LEU A 17 -12.04 11.53 -6.67
CA LEU A 17 -12.00 10.13 -6.25
C LEU A 17 -12.67 9.19 -7.27
N GLU A 18 -13.82 9.58 -7.86
CA GLU A 18 -14.46 8.78 -8.92
C GLU A 18 -13.54 8.62 -10.13
N ARG A 19 -12.88 9.70 -10.56
CA ARG A 19 -11.93 9.66 -11.67
C ARG A 19 -10.73 8.76 -11.36
N ALA A 20 -10.18 8.85 -10.14
CA ALA A 20 -9.10 7.97 -9.71
C ALA A 20 -9.51 6.49 -9.65
N LYS A 21 -10.73 6.19 -9.18
CA LYS A 21 -11.30 4.83 -9.19
C LYS A 21 -11.47 4.29 -10.61
N ASN A 22 -11.82 5.16 -11.56
CA ASN A 22 -11.94 4.81 -12.98
C ASN A 22 -10.59 4.69 -13.70
N GLY A 23 -9.48 4.73 -12.97
CA GLY A 23 -8.13 4.52 -13.50
C GLY A 23 -7.41 5.78 -13.96
N GLU A 24 -7.97 6.98 -13.72
CA GLU A 24 -7.25 8.20 -14.02
C GLU A 24 -6.09 8.41 -13.05
N ASP A 25 -4.89 8.61 -13.59
CA ASP A 25 -3.67 8.83 -12.83
C ASP A 25 -3.62 10.27 -12.26
N ILE A 26 -4.12 10.44 -11.03
CA ILE A 26 -4.26 11.73 -10.35
C ILE A 26 -3.31 11.83 -9.16
N GLY A 27 -2.60 12.96 -9.07
CA GLY A 27 -1.79 13.35 -7.92
C GLY A 27 -2.31 14.64 -7.26
N ILE A 28 -2.20 14.74 -5.94
CA ILE A 28 -2.48 15.96 -5.18
C ILE A 28 -1.15 16.57 -4.74
N LEU A 29 -0.89 17.81 -5.15
CA LEU A 29 0.27 18.58 -4.72
C LEU A 29 0.02 19.14 -3.32
N SER A 30 0.83 18.72 -2.36
CA SER A 30 0.83 19.14 -0.96
C SER A 30 2.21 19.66 -0.58
N GLY A 31 2.37 20.98 -0.59
CA GLY A 31 3.68 21.63 -0.40
C GLY A 31 4.68 21.17 -1.45
N ASN A 32 5.77 20.52 -1.02
CA ASN A 32 6.81 19.99 -1.90
C ASN A 32 6.62 18.49 -2.25
N LYS A 33 5.45 17.91 -1.96
CA LYS A 33 5.17 16.48 -2.20
C LYS A 33 3.96 16.30 -3.10
N ILE A 34 3.96 15.20 -3.86
CA ILE A 34 2.80 14.75 -4.62
C ILE A 34 2.27 13.48 -3.95
N VAL A 35 0.97 13.48 -3.64
CA VAL A 35 0.24 12.33 -3.12
C VAL A 35 -0.56 11.71 -4.27
N GLN A 36 -0.15 10.53 -4.74
CA GLN A 36 -0.87 9.82 -5.80
C GLN A 36 -2.12 9.14 -5.24
N LEU A 37 -3.24 9.29 -5.92
CA LEU A 37 -4.48 8.58 -5.61
C LEU A 37 -4.50 7.26 -6.37
N LYS A 38 -4.56 6.15 -5.62
CA LYS A 38 -4.76 4.81 -6.19
C LYS A 38 -5.95 4.15 -5.49
N PRO A 39 -6.93 3.62 -6.24
CA PRO A 39 -7.95 2.79 -5.65
C PRO A 39 -7.29 1.54 -5.04
N VAL A 40 -7.77 1.16 -3.87
CA VAL A 40 -7.34 -0.07 -3.19
C VAL A 40 -8.60 -0.88 -2.94
N ASP A 41 -8.63 -2.09 -3.50
CA ASP A 41 -9.70 -3.03 -3.22
C ASP A 41 -9.58 -3.53 -1.79
N VAL A 42 -10.55 -3.16 -0.95
CA VAL A 42 -10.69 -3.72 0.39
C VAL A 42 -11.46 -5.03 0.24
N VAL A 43 -10.73 -6.13 0.12
CA VAL A 43 -11.32 -7.47 0.13
C VAL A 43 -11.56 -7.94 1.57
N PRO A 44 -12.65 -8.68 1.83
CA PRO A 44 -12.80 -9.45 3.07
C PRO A 44 -11.55 -10.31 3.30
N TRP A 45 -11.18 -10.53 4.56
CA TRP A 45 -9.95 -11.23 4.90
C TRP A 45 -9.87 -12.63 4.27
N GLU A 46 -11.01 -13.31 4.19
CA GLU A 46 -11.18 -14.65 3.61
C GLU A 46 -10.91 -14.67 2.09
N LYS A 47 -11.04 -13.51 1.44
CA LYS A 47 -10.72 -13.30 0.02
C LYS A 47 -9.35 -12.67 -0.18
N SER A 48 -8.61 -12.41 0.90
CA SER A 48 -7.25 -11.91 0.80
C SER A 48 -6.32 -13.02 0.34
N TYR A 49 -5.35 -12.66 -0.47
CA TYR A 49 -4.24 -13.52 -0.89
C TYR A 49 -3.53 -14.18 0.31
N LEU A 50 -3.38 -13.45 1.41
CA LEU A 50 -2.76 -13.95 2.66
C LEU A 50 -3.53 -15.12 3.27
N TYR A 51 -4.87 -15.06 3.24
CA TYR A 51 -5.69 -16.15 3.74
C TYR A 51 -5.75 -17.31 2.75
N GLN A 52 -5.97 -17.02 1.46
CA GLN A 52 -6.16 -18.07 0.45
C GLN A 52 -4.90 -18.88 0.17
N GLU A 53 -3.73 -18.25 0.07
CA GLU A 53 -2.49 -18.95 -0.27
C GLU A 53 -1.67 -19.35 0.96
N TYR A 54 -1.71 -18.54 2.03
CA TYR A 54 -0.85 -18.74 3.20
C TYR A 54 -1.63 -19.14 4.46
N GLY A 55 -2.96 -19.22 4.41
CA GLY A 55 -3.79 -19.61 5.55
C GLY A 55 -3.65 -18.68 6.76
N VAL A 56 -3.16 -17.45 6.57
CA VAL A 56 -2.80 -16.56 7.67
C VAL A 56 -4.06 -16.04 8.34
N ALA A 57 -4.18 -16.23 9.65
CA ALA A 57 -5.29 -15.67 10.42
C ALA A 57 -5.11 -14.14 10.62
N PRO A 58 -6.20 -13.37 10.75
CA PRO A 58 -6.13 -11.92 10.95
C PRO A 58 -5.22 -11.53 12.12
N GLU A 59 -5.31 -12.26 13.23
CA GLU A 59 -4.56 -11.99 14.47
C GLU A 59 -3.06 -12.21 14.28
N GLU A 60 -2.69 -13.23 13.51
CA GLU A 60 -1.30 -13.55 13.19
C GLU A 60 -0.67 -12.44 12.34
N TRP A 61 -1.41 -11.95 11.34
CA TRP A 61 -0.99 -10.83 10.52
C TRP A 61 -0.82 -9.54 11.33
N GLN A 62 -1.77 -9.24 12.23
CA GLN A 62 -1.67 -8.06 13.09
C GLN A 62 -0.46 -8.13 14.03
N ARG A 63 -0.21 -9.29 14.64
CA ARG A 63 0.99 -9.52 15.47
C ARG A 63 2.26 -9.32 14.64
N PHE A 64 2.30 -9.84 13.42
CA PHE A 64 3.44 -9.64 12.51
C PHE A 64 3.67 -8.17 12.18
N ARG A 65 2.62 -7.44 11.77
CA ARG A 65 2.69 -6.00 11.45
C ARG A 65 3.27 -5.20 12.61
N LYS A 66 2.75 -5.41 13.83
CA LYS A 66 3.23 -4.72 15.03
C LYS A 66 4.71 -5.00 15.31
N ARG A 67 5.15 -6.26 15.17
CA ARG A 67 6.57 -6.63 15.31
C ARG A 67 7.46 -5.94 14.27
N MET A 68 7.03 -5.91 13.01
CA MET A 68 7.79 -5.31 11.91
C MET A 68 7.87 -3.79 12.03
N GLU A 69 6.78 -3.12 12.39
CA GLU A 69 6.77 -1.69 12.64
C GLU A 69 7.73 -1.32 13.78
N THR A 70 7.70 -2.08 14.87
CA THR A 70 8.63 -1.90 15.99
C THR A 70 10.10 -2.07 15.55
N ARG A 71 10.39 -3.07 14.69
CA ARG A 71 11.74 -3.29 14.15
C ARG A 71 12.19 -2.14 13.24
N ARG A 72 11.29 -1.65 12.38
CA ARG A 72 11.51 -0.50 11.49
C ARG A 72 11.79 0.77 12.26
N GLN A 73 10.98 1.10 13.27
CA GLN A 73 11.19 2.28 14.12
C GLN A 73 12.53 2.23 14.87
N ARG A 74 12.97 1.02 15.25
CA ARG A 74 14.26 0.81 15.92
C ARG A 74 15.46 0.71 14.96
N GLY A 75 15.25 0.85 13.65
CA GLY A 75 16.31 0.69 12.64
C GLY A 75 16.92 -0.71 12.59
N LYS A 76 16.28 -1.73 13.18
CA LYS A 76 16.79 -3.11 13.28
C LYS A 76 16.45 -3.90 12.02
N TYR A 77 16.97 -3.44 10.88
CA TYR A 77 16.98 -4.24 9.65
C TYR A 77 18.14 -5.23 9.73
N VAL A 78 17.86 -6.48 9.41
CA VAL A 78 18.91 -7.48 9.23
C VAL A 78 19.27 -7.52 7.75
N THR A 79 20.56 -7.46 7.44
CA THR A 79 21.03 -7.71 6.08
C THR A 79 20.75 -9.17 5.76
N PHE A 80 19.96 -9.41 4.71
CA PHE A 80 19.73 -10.76 4.23
C PHE A 80 21.06 -11.35 3.74
N LYS A 81 21.54 -12.41 4.40
CA LYS A 81 22.81 -13.07 4.08
C LYS A 81 22.67 -14.25 3.11
N GLY A 82 21.45 -14.55 2.65
CA GLY A 82 21.23 -15.60 1.67
C GLY A 82 21.70 -15.19 0.28
N LYS A 83 22.08 -16.18 -0.53
CA LYS A 83 22.27 -15.98 -1.98
C LYS A 83 20.91 -16.10 -2.64
N PHE A 84 20.50 -15.10 -3.41
CA PHE A 84 19.32 -15.20 -4.26
C PHE A 84 19.64 -16.19 -5.39
N ASP A 85 18.99 -17.36 -5.39
CA ASP A 85 19.09 -18.33 -6.47
C ASP A 85 17.80 -18.34 -7.29
N PRO A 86 17.81 -17.76 -8.51
CA PRO A 86 16.63 -17.70 -9.36
C PRO A 86 16.17 -19.07 -9.88
N LYS A 87 16.94 -20.16 -9.71
CA LYS A 87 16.56 -21.49 -10.20
C LYS A 87 15.52 -22.22 -9.35
N HIS A 88 15.27 -21.76 -8.12
CA HIS A 88 14.34 -22.38 -7.18
C HIS A 88 12.91 -21.83 -7.26
N PHE A 89 12.66 -20.86 -8.14
CA PHE A 89 11.33 -20.30 -8.42
C PHE A 89 10.96 -20.59 -9.88
N LYS A 90 10.60 -21.83 -10.18
CA LYS A 90 10.03 -22.26 -11.46
C LYS A 90 8.74 -23.02 -11.21
#